data_AF-A0A8C0WIX4-F1
#
_entry.id   AF-A0A8C0WIX4-F1
#
_cell.length_a   1.000
_cell.length_b   1.000
_cell.length_c   1.000
_cell.angle_alpha   90.00
_cell.angle_beta   90.00
_cell.angle_gamma   90.00
#
_symmetry.space_group_name_H-M   'P 1'
#
loop_
_entity.id
_entity.type
_entity.pdbx_description
1 polymer ?
#
loop_
_entity_poly.entity_id
_entity_poly.type
_entity_poly.pdbx_seq_one_letter_code
_entity_poly.pdbx_strand_id
1 'polypeptide(L)'
;MAASVVAKLRRGLLPQAGLVPILQTVRYGSKAVTRHHRVMHFQRQKLMAVTEYIPPKPAINPRCLPPPPRPPKEESGLIRLLRREIAAVFQNNRMIAVCQNVAISAEDKLLMRHQLRKHKILMKVFPNQVLKPFLEDSKYQNLLPLFVGHNLLLVSEEPKVKEMVRILKAVPFLPLLGEQVAVPEGGEMGWVPQSLVPSARNILSLMEPESTA
;
A
#
# COMPACT_ATOMS: atom_id res chain seq x y z
N MET A 1 103.80 48.99 -13.62
CA MET A 1 103.78 47.69 -14.32
C MET A 1 103.01 46.69 -13.46
N ALA A 2 102.41 45.65 -14.03
CA ALA A 2 101.45 44.78 -13.33
C ALA A 2 101.55 43.31 -13.75
N ALA A 3 101.13 42.38 -12.86
CA ALA A 3 101.10 40.91 -13.04
C ALA A 3 102.50 40.24 -13.23
N SER A 4 102.77 38.97 -12.93
CA SER A 4 102.08 37.84 -12.23
C SER A 4 103.20 36.83 -11.77
N VAL A 5 103.07 35.59 -11.27
CA VAL A 5 102.03 34.52 -11.26
C VAL A 5 102.05 33.77 -9.90
N VAL A 6 100.99 32.99 -9.65
CA VAL A 6 100.69 32.08 -8.53
C VAL A 6 101.77 31.02 -8.19
N ALA A 7 101.77 30.62 -6.91
CA ALA A 7 102.59 29.58 -6.26
C ALA A 7 102.60 28.17 -6.90
N LYS A 8 103.61 27.36 -6.50
CA LYS A 8 103.64 25.90 -6.69
C LYS A 8 103.96 25.14 -5.39
N LEU A 9 102.90 24.59 -4.79
CA LEU A 9 102.82 23.30 -4.08
C LEU A 9 104.10 22.76 -3.38
N ARG A 10 104.15 22.86 -2.04
CA ARG A 10 104.98 21.95 -1.23
C ARG A 10 104.39 20.54 -1.27
N ARG A 11 105.21 19.54 -1.62
CA ARG A 11 104.87 18.12 -1.42
C ARG A 11 105.00 17.77 0.06
N GLY A 12 103.89 17.50 0.74
CA GLY A 12 103.84 16.78 2.01
C GLY A 12 103.10 15.46 1.80
N LEU A 13 103.63 14.34 2.32
CA LEU A 13 102.94 13.06 2.20
C LEU A 13 101.76 13.04 3.17
N LEU A 14 100.54 12.96 2.62
CA LEU A 14 99.41 12.36 3.32
C LEU A 14 99.39 10.86 2.97
N PRO A 15 99.23 9.94 3.94
CA PRO A 15 98.99 8.54 3.63
C PRO A 15 97.67 8.41 2.86
N GLN A 16 97.59 7.46 1.93
CA GLN A 16 96.33 7.10 1.27
C GLN A 16 95.43 6.32 2.24
N ALA A 17 94.86 7.03 3.23
CA ALA A 17 93.67 6.56 3.92
C ALA A 17 92.58 6.36 2.87
N GLY A 18 92.14 5.11 2.70
CA GLY A 18 91.28 4.73 1.58
C GLY A 18 89.99 5.53 1.55
N LEU A 19 89.60 5.97 0.34
CA LEU A 19 88.28 6.55 0.04
C LEU A 19 87.20 5.48 0.18
N VAL A 20 86.88 5.10 1.42
CA VAL A 20 85.68 4.31 1.73
C VAL A 20 84.50 5.26 1.60
N PRO A 21 83.57 5.07 0.64
CA PRO A 21 82.37 5.88 0.57
C PRO A 21 81.56 5.65 1.86
N ILE A 22 81.10 6.74 2.49
CA ILE A 22 80.24 6.66 3.68
C ILE A 22 78.87 6.17 3.21
N LEU A 23 78.72 4.84 3.15
CA LEU A 23 77.48 4.15 2.80
C LEU A 23 76.45 4.30 3.93
N GLN A 24 75.85 5.48 4.03
CA GLN A 24 74.64 5.69 4.83
C GLN A 24 73.55 4.76 4.29
N THR A 25 73.31 3.67 5.02
CA THR A 25 72.25 2.70 4.72
C THR A 25 70.88 3.25 5.13
N VAL A 26 70.43 4.27 4.39
CA VAL A 26 69.11 4.89 4.54
C VAL A 26 68.04 3.81 4.36
N ARG A 27 67.40 3.41 5.46
CA ARG A 27 66.35 2.39 5.45
C ARG A 27 65.09 2.99 4.83
N TYR A 28 64.83 2.67 3.57
CA TYR A 28 63.63 3.07 2.84
C TYR A 28 62.36 2.41 3.41
N GLY A 29 61.85 2.95 4.52
CA GLY A 29 60.55 2.58 5.08
C GLY A 29 59.40 3.01 4.18
N SER A 30 58.29 2.27 4.22
CA SER A 30 57.07 2.66 3.50
C SER A 30 56.51 3.98 4.03
N LYS A 31 56.05 4.85 3.11
CA LYS A 31 55.46 6.17 3.43
C LYS A 31 54.23 6.03 4.32
N ALA A 32 53.90 7.09 5.07
CA ALA A 32 52.76 7.11 5.99
C ALA A 32 51.41 6.86 5.29
N VAL A 33 51.27 7.33 4.05
CA VAL A 33 50.12 7.09 3.17
C VAL A 33 50.52 6.12 2.06
N THR A 34 49.68 5.11 1.82
CA THR A 34 49.85 4.04 0.81
C THR A 34 48.55 3.83 0.05
N ARG A 35 48.63 3.35 -1.21
CA ARG A 35 47.42 3.01 -2.01
C ARG A 35 46.65 1.81 -1.48
N HIS A 36 47.31 0.91 -0.75
CA HIS A 36 46.72 -0.23 -0.06
C HIS A 36 46.59 0.06 1.44
N HIS A 37 45.69 -0.64 2.13
CA HIS A 37 45.59 -0.57 3.59
C HIS A 37 46.87 -1.14 4.22
N ARG A 38 47.62 -0.28 4.93
CA ARG A 38 48.90 -0.64 5.56
C ARG A 38 48.67 -1.46 6.82
N VAL A 39 49.42 -2.56 6.97
CA VAL A 39 49.41 -3.36 8.21
C VAL A 39 49.79 -2.48 9.40
N MET A 40 48.95 -2.49 10.44
CA MET A 40 49.17 -1.70 11.66
C MET A 40 50.24 -2.34 12.55
N HIS A 41 50.90 -1.55 13.38
CA HIS A 41 51.75 -2.09 14.45
C HIS A 41 50.90 -2.91 15.44
N PHE A 42 51.44 -4.00 15.99
CA PHE A 42 50.73 -4.93 16.87
C PHE A 42 50.01 -4.25 18.04
N GLN A 43 50.66 -3.27 18.68
CA GLN A 43 50.03 -2.46 19.75
C GLN A 43 48.87 -1.59 19.24
N ARG A 44 48.97 -1.04 18.02
CA ARG A 44 47.90 -0.25 17.41
C ARG A 44 46.71 -1.14 17.01
N GLN A 45 46.96 -2.35 16.51
CA GLN A 45 45.90 -3.32 16.23
C GLN A 45 45.13 -3.70 17.50
N LYS A 46 45.84 -3.93 18.62
CA LYS A 46 45.22 -4.14 19.95
C LYS A 46 44.39 -2.93 20.38
N LEU A 47 44.92 -1.70 20.22
CA LEU A 47 44.19 -0.48 20.55
C LEU A 47 42.90 -0.38 19.74
N MET A 48 42.95 -0.55 18.41
CA MET A 48 41.76 -0.52 17.56
C MET A 48 40.68 -1.49 18.06
N ALA A 49 41.06 -2.75 18.34
CA ALA A 49 40.15 -3.79 18.82
C ALA A 49 39.55 -3.50 20.21
N VAL A 50 40.31 -2.87 21.11
CA VAL A 50 39.80 -2.42 22.42
C VAL A 50 38.88 -1.21 22.29
N THR A 51 39.07 -0.38 21.26
CA THR A 51 38.20 0.78 20.95
C THR A 51 37.00 0.44 20.05
N GLU A 52 36.71 -0.83 19.80
CA GLU A 52 35.52 -1.23 19.04
C GLU A 52 34.24 -0.86 19.79
N TYR A 53 33.26 -0.29 19.07
CA TYR A 53 32.01 0.15 19.66
C TYR A 53 31.13 -1.06 20.05
N ILE A 54 30.95 -1.25 21.35
CA ILE A 54 30.02 -2.24 21.90
C ILE A 54 28.66 -1.56 22.12
N PRO A 55 27.62 -1.87 21.32
CA PRO A 55 26.29 -1.32 21.54
C PRO A 55 25.68 -1.88 22.84
N PRO A 56 24.83 -1.10 23.55
CA PRO A 56 24.14 -1.57 24.74
C PRO A 56 23.22 -2.75 24.39
N LYS A 57 23.45 -3.89 25.05
CA LYS A 57 22.61 -5.09 24.90
C LYS A 57 21.46 -5.01 25.91
N PRO A 58 20.20 -4.77 25.49
CA PRO A 58 19.09 -4.71 26.43
C PRO A 58 18.82 -6.11 27.00
N ALA A 59 18.58 -6.19 28.31
CA ALA A 59 18.36 -7.47 29.01
C ALA A 59 17.13 -8.24 28.50
N ILE A 60 16.13 -7.52 28.00
CA ILE A 60 14.96 -8.05 27.29
C ILE A 60 14.95 -7.39 25.90
N ASN A 61 14.79 -8.18 24.84
CA ASN A 61 14.66 -7.64 23.49
C ASN A 61 13.33 -6.85 23.38
N PRO A 62 13.31 -5.61 22.88
CA PRO A 62 12.08 -4.81 22.78
C PRO A 62 10.99 -5.43 21.90
N ARG A 63 11.31 -6.44 21.06
CA ARG A 63 10.33 -7.25 20.32
C ARG A 63 9.54 -8.24 21.18
N CYS A 64 10.04 -8.56 22.39
CA CYS A 64 9.37 -9.44 23.35
C CYS A 64 8.41 -8.68 24.28
N LEU A 65 8.47 -7.34 24.26
CA LEU A 65 7.51 -6.48 24.95
C LEU A 65 6.37 -6.11 23.99
N PRO A 66 5.13 -5.90 24.48
CA PRO A 66 4.07 -5.35 23.64
C PRO A 66 4.50 -3.95 23.15
N PRO A 67 4.43 -3.67 21.84
CA PRO A 67 4.78 -2.34 21.33
C PRO A 67 3.77 -1.30 21.86
N PRO A 68 4.20 -0.06 22.13
CA PRO A 68 3.29 1.00 22.54
C PRO A 68 2.19 1.21 21.48
N PRO A 69 0.97 1.60 21.90
CA PRO A 69 -0.12 1.84 20.96
C PRO A 69 0.29 2.91 19.95
N ARG A 70 0.07 2.62 18.67
CA ARG A 70 0.35 3.58 17.59
C ARG A 70 -0.59 4.79 17.76
N PRO A 71 -0.11 6.03 17.54
CA PRO A 71 -1.00 7.19 17.57
C PRO A 71 -2.11 7.02 16.52
N PRO A 72 -3.33 7.52 16.80
CA PRO A 72 -4.43 7.44 15.86
C PRO A 72 -4.04 8.15 14.56
N LYS A 73 -4.25 7.47 13.43
CA LYS A 73 -4.03 8.07 12.11
C LYS A 73 -5.26 8.89 11.74
N GLU A 74 -5.04 10.12 11.30
CA GLU A 74 -6.10 10.93 10.70
C GLU A 74 -6.70 10.24 9.47
N GLU A 75 -8.00 10.43 9.27
CA GLU A 75 -8.69 9.90 8.11
C GLU A 75 -8.27 10.63 6.84
N SER A 76 -7.90 9.90 5.79
CA SER A 76 -7.57 10.53 4.52
C SER A 76 -8.80 11.24 3.92
N GLY A 77 -8.57 12.40 3.26
CA GLY A 77 -9.65 13.18 2.65
C GLY A 77 -10.49 12.38 1.64
N LEU A 78 -9.89 11.37 0.99
CA LEU A 78 -10.57 10.45 0.08
C LEU A 78 -11.60 9.56 0.80
N ILE A 79 -11.29 9.07 2.01
CA ILE A 79 -12.26 8.29 2.82
C ILE A 79 -13.46 9.16 3.19
N ARG A 80 -13.22 10.42 3.56
CA ARG A 80 -14.27 11.39 3.89
C ARG A 80 -15.14 11.77 2.69
N LEU A 81 -14.54 11.88 1.49
CA LEU A 81 -15.27 12.06 0.23
C LEU A 81 -16.14 10.83 -0.06
N LEU A 82 -15.56 9.63 -0.01
CA LEU A 82 -16.28 8.37 -0.27
C LEU A 82 -17.46 8.17 0.69
N ARG A 83 -17.33 8.48 2.00
CA ARG A 83 -18.47 8.42 2.93
C ARG A 83 -19.60 9.39 2.53
N ARG A 84 -19.29 10.58 2.02
CA ARG A 84 -20.29 11.55 1.53
C ARG A 84 -20.96 11.06 0.24
N GLU A 85 -20.20 10.48 -0.69
CA GLU A 85 -20.76 9.89 -1.91
C GLU A 85 -21.67 8.70 -1.57
N ILE A 86 -21.23 7.81 -0.67
CA ILE A 86 -22.04 6.68 -0.17
C ILE A 86 -23.33 7.20 0.48
N ALA A 87 -23.28 8.20 1.36
CA ALA A 87 -24.47 8.78 1.98
C ALA A 87 -25.48 9.30 0.94
N ALA A 88 -25.03 10.07 -0.05
CA ALA A 88 -25.89 10.56 -1.14
C ALA A 88 -26.45 9.42 -2.02
N VAL A 89 -25.65 8.38 -2.28
CA VAL A 89 -26.05 7.19 -3.04
C VAL A 89 -27.14 6.40 -2.30
N PHE A 90 -27.04 6.24 -0.97
CA PHE A 90 -28.05 5.58 -0.16
C PHE A 90 -29.32 6.43 0.07
N GLN A 91 -29.21 7.77 0.07
CA GLN A 91 -30.36 8.67 0.23
C GLN A 91 -31.19 8.84 -1.06
N ASN A 92 -30.54 8.94 -2.22
CA ASN A 92 -31.22 9.27 -3.47
C ASN A 92 -31.92 8.07 -4.15
N ASN A 93 -31.71 6.84 -3.67
CA ASN A 93 -32.06 5.63 -4.41
C ASN A 93 -32.94 4.67 -3.58
N ARG A 94 -34.05 4.23 -4.18
CA ARG A 94 -35.05 3.38 -3.53
C ARG A 94 -34.75 1.88 -3.64
N MET A 95 -33.82 1.49 -4.51
CA MET A 95 -33.44 0.09 -4.73
C MET A 95 -31.92 -0.03 -4.73
N ILE A 96 -31.39 -0.91 -3.88
CA ILE A 96 -29.96 -1.19 -3.76
C ILE A 96 -29.78 -2.71 -3.72
N ALA A 97 -29.12 -3.27 -4.73
CA ALA A 97 -28.76 -4.68 -4.79
C ALA A 97 -27.24 -4.87 -4.69
N VAL A 98 -26.85 -5.88 -3.91
CA VAL A 98 -25.46 -6.27 -3.67
C VAL A 98 -25.15 -7.47 -4.56
N CYS A 99 -24.26 -7.29 -5.54
CA CYS A 99 -23.76 -8.35 -6.40
C CYS A 99 -22.29 -8.64 -6.08
N GLN A 100 -21.87 -9.90 -6.22
CA GLN A 100 -20.46 -10.24 -6.13
C GLN A 100 -19.76 -9.85 -7.45
N ASN A 101 -18.71 -9.03 -7.38
CA ASN A 101 -17.91 -8.64 -8.54
C ASN A 101 -16.92 -9.76 -8.91
N VAL A 102 -17.42 -10.76 -9.63
CA VAL A 102 -16.63 -11.86 -10.19
C VAL A 102 -15.64 -11.34 -11.26
N ALA A 103 -14.63 -12.14 -11.60
CA ALA A 103 -13.57 -11.85 -12.58
C ALA A 103 -14.07 -11.82 -14.06
N ILE A 104 -15.08 -11.00 -14.33
CA ILE A 104 -15.64 -10.70 -15.66
C ILE A 104 -14.67 -9.80 -16.44
N SER A 105 -14.62 -9.93 -17.77
CA SER A 105 -13.75 -9.14 -18.66
C SER A 105 -14.06 -7.63 -18.62
N ALA A 106 -13.15 -6.81 -19.15
CA ALA A 106 -13.38 -5.36 -19.26
C ALA A 106 -14.49 -5.02 -20.26
N GLU A 107 -14.61 -5.78 -21.34
CA GLU A 107 -15.60 -5.59 -22.40
C GLU A 107 -17.01 -5.95 -21.93
N ASP A 108 -17.17 -7.11 -21.29
CA ASP A 108 -18.43 -7.55 -20.69
C ASP A 108 -18.90 -6.58 -19.58
N LYS A 109 -17.96 -6.11 -18.74
CA LYS A 109 -18.24 -5.08 -17.71
C LYS A 109 -18.72 -3.76 -18.34
N LEU A 110 -18.18 -3.37 -19.50
CA LEU A 110 -18.63 -2.17 -20.22
C LEU A 110 -20.01 -2.38 -20.85
N LEU A 111 -20.24 -3.53 -21.49
CA LEU A 111 -21.53 -3.89 -22.08
C LEU A 111 -22.64 -3.96 -21.02
N MET A 112 -22.39 -4.62 -19.89
CA MET A 112 -23.30 -4.65 -18.74
C MET A 112 -23.59 -3.26 -18.18
N ARG A 113 -22.55 -2.42 -18.02
CA ARG A 113 -22.72 -1.02 -17.57
C ARG A 113 -23.53 -0.18 -18.55
N HIS A 114 -23.43 -0.45 -19.86
CA HIS A 114 -24.26 0.18 -20.89
C HIS A 114 -25.71 -0.31 -20.83
N GLN A 115 -25.95 -1.62 -20.70
CA GLN A 115 -27.31 -2.18 -20.55
C GLN A 115 -28.01 -1.62 -19.30
N LEU A 116 -27.37 -1.70 -18.12
CA LEU A 116 -27.90 -1.17 -16.86
C LEU A 116 -28.28 0.32 -16.97
N ARG A 117 -27.45 1.13 -17.65
CA ARG A 117 -27.73 2.55 -17.90
C ARG A 117 -29.00 2.80 -18.73
N LYS A 118 -29.41 1.91 -19.65
CA LYS A 118 -30.69 2.05 -20.38
C LYS A 118 -31.89 2.03 -19.44
N HIS A 119 -31.77 1.32 -18.32
CA HIS A 119 -32.82 1.15 -17.31
C HIS A 119 -32.68 2.13 -16.13
N LYS A 120 -31.83 3.16 -16.23
CA LYS A 120 -31.38 4.07 -15.16
C LYS A 120 -30.62 3.42 -14.00
N ILE A 121 -30.22 2.14 -14.10
CA ILE A 121 -29.49 1.47 -13.03
C ILE A 121 -28.01 1.88 -13.06
N LEU A 122 -27.51 2.42 -11.95
CA LEU A 122 -26.13 2.84 -11.76
C LEU A 122 -25.32 1.73 -11.08
N MET A 123 -24.24 1.33 -11.75
CA MET A 123 -23.24 0.40 -11.22
C MET A 123 -22.16 1.18 -10.46
N LYS A 124 -22.00 0.92 -9.16
CA LYS A 124 -21.02 1.54 -8.26
C LYS A 124 -20.15 0.48 -7.58
N VAL A 125 -18.87 0.80 -7.36
CA VAL A 125 -17.90 -0.03 -6.61
C VAL A 125 -17.35 0.82 -5.49
N PHE A 126 -17.41 0.31 -4.25
CA PHE A 126 -16.87 0.99 -3.07
C PHE A 126 -15.95 0.03 -2.29
N PRO A 127 -14.87 0.52 -1.66
CA PRO A 127 -14.01 -0.31 -0.83
C PRO A 127 -14.71 -0.69 0.47
N ASN A 128 -14.73 -1.98 0.81
CA ASN A 128 -15.36 -2.50 2.04
C ASN A 128 -14.86 -1.80 3.33
N GLN A 129 -13.61 -1.32 3.33
CA GLN A 129 -13.02 -0.56 4.45
C GLN A 129 -13.76 0.75 4.79
N VAL A 130 -14.41 1.38 3.81
CA VAL A 130 -15.20 2.60 4.00
C VAL A 130 -16.69 2.26 4.15
N LEU A 131 -17.14 1.21 3.45
CA LEU A 131 -18.55 0.81 3.43
C LEU A 131 -19.00 0.12 4.72
N LYS A 132 -18.16 -0.72 5.36
CA LYS A 132 -18.50 -1.39 6.62
C LYS A 132 -18.85 -0.44 7.78
N PRO A 133 -17.99 0.52 8.18
CA PRO A 133 -18.35 1.45 9.26
C PRO A 133 -19.60 2.28 8.92
N PHE A 134 -19.79 2.67 7.65
CA PHE A 134 -21.01 3.37 7.23
C PHE A 134 -22.29 2.51 7.39
N LEU A 135 -22.19 1.19 7.22
CA LEU A 135 -23.30 0.25 7.40
C LEU A 135 -23.52 -0.12 8.87
N GLU A 136 -22.47 -0.10 9.70
CA GLU A 136 -22.55 -0.20 11.16
C GLU A 136 -23.29 1.02 11.75
N ASP A 137 -23.00 2.23 11.27
CA ASP A 137 -23.61 3.50 11.69
C ASP A 137 -25.07 3.71 11.21
N SER A 138 -25.62 2.85 10.35
CA SER A 138 -26.87 3.12 9.62
C SER A 138 -27.94 2.01 9.74
N LYS A 139 -29.13 2.25 9.15
CA LYS A 139 -30.28 1.31 9.13
C LYS A 139 -30.03 0.00 8.36
N TYR A 140 -28.77 -0.31 8.02
CA TYR A 140 -28.37 -1.32 7.03
C TYR A 140 -27.41 -2.38 7.59
N GLN A 141 -27.30 -2.50 8.92
CA GLN A 141 -26.44 -3.48 9.60
C GLN A 141 -26.62 -4.91 9.09
N ASN A 142 -27.85 -5.30 8.70
CA ASN A 142 -28.14 -6.62 8.13
C ASN A 142 -27.41 -6.91 6.80
N LEU A 143 -26.93 -5.90 6.05
CA LEU A 143 -26.12 -6.10 4.84
C LEU A 143 -24.62 -6.33 5.14
N LEU A 144 -24.12 -6.04 6.34
CA LEU A 144 -22.71 -6.22 6.73
C LEU A 144 -22.12 -7.60 6.39
N PRO A 145 -22.80 -8.75 6.61
CA PRO A 145 -22.26 -10.06 6.23
C PRO A 145 -22.16 -10.29 4.72
N LEU A 146 -22.89 -9.55 3.88
CA LEU A 146 -22.76 -9.66 2.42
C LEU A 146 -21.49 -8.99 1.89
N PHE A 147 -20.95 -7.98 2.60
CA PHE A 147 -19.80 -7.22 2.15
C PHE A 147 -18.45 -7.89 2.47
N VAL A 148 -18.22 -9.03 1.81
CA VAL A 148 -17.00 -9.84 1.92
C VAL A 148 -16.35 -10.02 0.54
N GLY A 149 -15.06 -9.72 0.42
CA GLY A 149 -14.34 -9.82 -0.86
C GLY A 149 -14.73 -8.71 -1.85
N HIS A 150 -14.97 -9.07 -3.11
CA HIS A 150 -15.21 -8.14 -4.21
C HIS A 150 -16.70 -7.88 -4.40
N ASN A 151 -17.17 -6.67 -4.06
CA ASN A 151 -18.58 -6.31 -4.06
C ASN A 151 -18.90 -5.23 -5.11
N LEU A 152 -20.13 -5.29 -5.63
CA LEU A 152 -20.70 -4.38 -6.61
C LEU A 152 -22.06 -3.91 -6.10
N LEU A 153 -22.32 -2.61 -6.10
CA LEU A 153 -23.66 -2.08 -5.87
C LEU A 153 -24.33 -1.79 -7.21
N LEU A 154 -25.51 -2.38 -7.41
CA LEU A 154 -26.48 -1.94 -8.41
C LEU A 154 -27.49 -1.05 -7.70
N VAL A 155 -27.64 0.18 -8.19
CA VAL A 155 -28.34 1.25 -7.48
C VAL A 155 -29.32 1.93 -8.43
N SER A 156 -30.57 2.15 -7.99
CA SER A 156 -31.61 2.76 -8.84
C SER A 156 -32.59 3.63 -8.05
N GLU A 157 -32.96 4.76 -8.67
CA GLU A 157 -34.02 5.68 -8.22
C GLU A 157 -35.40 5.00 -8.29
N GLU A 158 -35.64 4.24 -9.37
CA GLU A 158 -36.87 3.51 -9.66
C GLU A 158 -36.64 1.99 -9.44
N PRO A 159 -37.50 1.27 -8.67
CA PRO A 159 -37.28 -0.14 -8.34
C PRO A 159 -37.62 -1.09 -9.51
N LYS A 160 -36.64 -1.36 -10.39
CA LYS A 160 -36.82 -2.14 -11.64
C LYS A 160 -36.27 -3.57 -11.57
N VAL A 161 -36.61 -4.26 -10.49
CA VAL A 161 -36.27 -5.68 -10.20
C VAL A 161 -36.38 -6.58 -11.44
N LYS A 162 -37.52 -6.51 -12.15
CA LYS A 162 -37.81 -7.35 -13.33
C LYS A 162 -36.82 -7.18 -14.48
N GLU A 163 -36.27 -5.99 -14.66
CA GLU A 163 -35.31 -5.68 -15.75
C GLU A 163 -33.89 -6.03 -15.33
N MET A 164 -33.52 -5.73 -14.09
CA MET A 164 -32.25 -6.15 -13.49
C MET A 164 -32.11 -7.68 -13.54
N VAL A 165 -33.12 -8.45 -13.10
CA VAL A 165 -33.10 -9.92 -13.12
C VAL A 165 -33.03 -10.49 -14.55
N ARG A 166 -33.55 -9.80 -15.58
CA ARG A 166 -33.37 -10.20 -16.99
C ARG A 166 -31.92 -10.03 -17.43
N ILE A 167 -31.29 -8.90 -17.11
CA ILE A 167 -29.88 -8.62 -17.43
C ILE A 167 -28.95 -9.61 -16.70
N LEU A 168 -29.20 -9.87 -15.41
CA LEU A 168 -28.45 -10.86 -14.63
C LEU A 168 -28.62 -12.29 -15.16
N LYS A 169 -29.81 -12.66 -15.66
CA LYS A 169 -30.02 -13.98 -16.32
C LYS A 169 -29.33 -14.11 -17.68
N ALA A 170 -28.98 -13.01 -18.35
CA ALA A 170 -28.17 -13.03 -19.56
C ALA A 170 -26.67 -13.23 -19.26
N VAL A 171 -26.20 -12.93 -18.03
CA VAL A 171 -24.80 -13.07 -17.62
C VAL A 171 -24.71 -13.90 -16.33
N PRO A 172 -24.64 -15.24 -16.42
CA PRO A 172 -24.73 -16.14 -15.26
C PRO A 172 -23.57 -16.02 -14.27
N PHE A 173 -22.54 -15.23 -14.61
CA PHE A 173 -21.33 -15.02 -13.79
C PHE A 173 -21.49 -13.97 -12.68
N LEU A 174 -22.64 -13.29 -12.56
CA LEU A 174 -22.85 -12.23 -11.56
C LEU A 174 -23.94 -12.59 -10.53
N PRO A 175 -23.60 -13.33 -9.45
CA PRO A 175 -24.57 -13.66 -8.40
C PRO A 175 -24.96 -12.42 -7.59
N LEU A 176 -26.27 -12.20 -7.47
CA LEU A 176 -26.89 -11.20 -6.61
C LEU A 176 -26.98 -11.76 -5.19
N LEU A 177 -26.10 -11.33 -4.29
CA LEU A 177 -26.01 -11.85 -2.91
C LEU A 177 -27.22 -11.42 -2.07
N GLY A 178 -27.80 -10.27 -2.37
CA GLY A 178 -29.05 -9.79 -1.79
C GLY A 178 -29.55 -8.54 -2.48
N GLU A 179 -30.87 -8.34 -2.47
CA GLU A 179 -31.53 -7.13 -2.95
C GLU A 179 -32.30 -6.51 -1.79
N GLN A 180 -32.10 -5.21 -1.56
CA GLN A 180 -32.87 -4.43 -0.61
C GLN A 180 -33.69 -3.38 -1.37
N VAL A 181 -35.00 -3.59 -1.39
CA VAL A 181 -35.97 -2.58 -1.82
C VAL A 181 -36.33 -1.75 -0.59
N ALA A 182 -36.15 -0.44 -0.66
CA ALA A 182 -36.63 0.47 0.38
C ALA A 182 -38.13 0.69 0.22
N VAL A 183 -38.93 -0.10 0.93
CA VAL A 183 -40.37 0.13 1.12
C VAL A 183 -40.56 1.44 1.91
N PRO A 184 -41.48 2.34 1.52
CA PRO A 184 -41.69 3.61 2.22
C PRO A 184 -42.33 3.40 3.61
N GLU A 185 -41.51 3.51 4.65
CA GLU A 185 -41.77 3.82 6.08
C GLU A 185 -42.89 3.12 6.88
N GLY A 186 -43.77 2.30 6.28
CA GLY A 186 -44.87 1.60 6.96
C GLY A 186 -44.92 0.07 6.77
N GLY A 187 -44.06 -0.50 5.93
CA GLY A 187 -43.98 -1.95 5.70
C GLY A 187 -42.71 -2.56 6.31
N GLU A 188 -42.79 -3.82 6.73
CA GLU A 188 -41.63 -4.59 7.19
C GLU A 188 -40.55 -4.67 6.10
N MET A 189 -39.27 -4.76 6.49
CA MET A 189 -38.18 -4.92 5.53
C MET A 189 -38.24 -6.30 4.86
N GLY A 190 -38.89 -6.38 3.70
CA GLY A 190 -38.97 -7.58 2.88
C GLY A 190 -37.62 -7.96 2.27
N TRP A 191 -36.83 -8.76 2.99
CA TRP A 191 -35.63 -9.40 2.45
C TRP A 191 -36.02 -10.61 1.60
N VAL A 192 -35.69 -10.57 0.31
CA VAL A 192 -35.89 -11.72 -0.60
C VAL A 192 -34.56 -12.45 -0.80
N PRO A 193 -34.29 -13.56 -0.08
CA PRO A 193 -33.14 -14.40 -0.40
C PRO A 193 -33.35 -15.07 -1.78
N GLN A 194 -32.26 -15.40 -2.48
CA GLN A 194 -32.32 -15.97 -3.84
C GLN A 194 -33.23 -17.21 -3.97
N SER A 195 -33.37 -18.01 -2.90
CA SER A 195 -34.24 -19.18 -2.82
C SER A 195 -35.74 -18.87 -2.93
N LEU A 196 -36.14 -17.61 -2.73
CA LEU A 196 -37.54 -17.14 -2.73
C LEU A 196 -37.86 -16.22 -3.92
N VAL A 197 -37.15 -16.37 -5.04
CA VAL A 197 -37.49 -15.71 -6.32
C VAL A 197 -38.12 -16.74 -7.30
N PRO A 198 -39.38 -17.19 -7.11
CA PRO A 198 -40.08 -17.97 -8.10
C PRO A 198 -40.31 -17.15 -9.38
N SER A 199 -40.62 -17.83 -10.49
CA SER A 199 -40.58 -17.29 -11.86
C SER A 199 -41.58 -16.15 -12.14
N ALA A 200 -41.19 -14.92 -11.79
CA ALA A 200 -41.74 -13.62 -12.20
C ALA A 200 -43.22 -13.31 -11.87
N ARG A 201 -44.02 -14.30 -11.42
CA ARG A 201 -45.43 -14.12 -11.06
C ARG A 201 -45.62 -13.51 -9.66
N ASN A 202 -45.02 -14.09 -8.62
CA ASN A 202 -45.32 -13.71 -7.23
C ASN A 202 -44.78 -12.32 -6.81
N ILE A 203 -43.94 -11.67 -7.62
CA ILE A 203 -43.49 -10.28 -7.38
C ILE A 203 -44.52 -9.27 -7.89
N LEU A 204 -45.43 -9.64 -8.81
CA LEU A 204 -46.56 -8.78 -9.20
C LEU A 204 -47.58 -8.64 -8.06
N SER A 205 -47.93 -9.75 -7.41
CA SER A 205 -48.88 -9.81 -6.27
C SER A 205 -48.39 -9.16 -4.97
N LEU A 206 -47.21 -8.50 -4.98
CA LEU A 206 -46.69 -7.67 -3.88
C LEU A 206 -46.42 -6.22 -4.32
N MET A 207 -46.83 -5.85 -5.54
CA MET A 207 -46.64 -4.52 -6.13
C MET A 207 -47.87 -3.96 -6.86
N GLU A 208 -49.01 -4.64 -6.78
CA GLU A 208 -50.31 -4.06 -7.13
C GLU A 208 -50.84 -3.29 -5.91
N PRO A 209 -51.00 -1.95 -5.98
CA PRO A 209 -51.79 -1.24 -4.98
C PRO A 209 -53.27 -1.58 -5.18
N GLU A 210 -53.98 -1.92 -4.11
CA GLU A 210 -55.44 -2.09 -4.17
C GLU A 210 -56.10 -0.73 -4.48
N SER A 211 -56.56 -0.57 -5.72
CA SER A 211 -57.16 0.68 -6.21
C SER A 211 -58.56 0.46 -6.79
N THR A 212 -59.45 -0.13 -5.98
CA THR A 212 -60.88 -0.30 -6.31
C THR A 212 -61.79 -0.09 -5.09
N ALA A 213 -61.96 1.19 -4.71
CA ALA A 213 -63.13 1.72 -3.98
C ALA A 213 -63.21 3.23 -4.24
#